data_AF-A0A368L4A0-F1
#
_entry.id   AF-A0A368L4A0-F1
#
_cell.length_a   1.000
_cell.length_b   1.000
_cell.length_c   1.000
_cell.angle_alpha   90.00
_cell.angle_beta   90.00
_cell.angle_gamma   90.00
#
_symmetry.space_group_name_H-M   'P 1'
#
loop_
_entity.id
_entity.type
_entity.pdbx_description
1 polymer ?
#
loop_
_entity_poly.entity_id
_entity_poly.type
_entity_poly.pdbx_seq_one_letter_code
_entity_poly.pdbx_strand_id
1 'polypeptide(L)'
;MLDTDYTPGEGSISFGTHRYKANLDKISPESRATLAQSAEGCLLGVSLGSANFEGARLEACIEWISERYSSCGIVVGDTVYRLTLALLEGLDEETARTRALAAGQQFLETYAPLFRQYAGKCTFSFIPFSQLESHAKLPEYHSALLHMAVADANFAASIDAFAQLYLNRGDKLDVNPFAVSLERAAEIAKSYLLEESALFAVLADMGWQVVAYPGSIDSIEGLCAGRFQGTPAPLTQLSFAALSLRKRGLYFTDGSQKVVRRSGDSSLETTRPGMEFLAECDDATWNKLFKLMKIQKFAPRETILAAGDEDRRLFLLVEGRAEVTIERSDGSRQQLAILEQGTVVGEQAFLDGLPRSAQVTALNECVARTLSQKDFRTLKQQSPELAIEVLADIGKTISLRSRRLLSEVQYFA
;
A
#
# COMPACT_ATOMS: atom_id res chain seq x y z
N MET A 1 -28.38 -8.66 -21.49
CA MET A 1 -27.50 -9.78 -21.85
C MET A 1 -26.66 -9.33 -23.02
N LEU A 2 -25.40 -8.99 -22.79
CA LEU A 2 -24.45 -8.71 -23.85
C LEU A 2 -23.24 -9.60 -23.57
N ASP A 3 -23.14 -10.67 -24.35
CA ASP A 3 -21.95 -11.50 -24.52
C ASP A 3 -20.81 -10.61 -25.04
N THR A 4 -19.72 -10.56 -24.29
CA THR A 4 -18.42 -10.16 -24.82
C THR A 4 -17.49 -11.34 -24.66
N ASP A 5 -17.60 -12.31 -25.57
CA ASP A 5 -16.64 -13.39 -25.74
C ASP A 5 -15.30 -12.80 -26.21
N TYR A 6 -14.50 -12.37 -25.24
CA TYR A 6 -13.10 -12.04 -25.40
C TYR A 6 -12.30 -13.33 -25.33
N THR A 7 -11.76 -13.79 -26.47
CA THR A 7 -10.84 -14.94 -26.55
C THR A 7 -9.41 -14.49 -26.85
N PRO A 8 -8.47 -14.54 -25.88
CA PRO A 8 -7.04 -14.42 -26.22
C PRO A 8 -6.04 -15.22 -25.38
N GLY A 9 -5.00 -15.74 -26.05
CA GLY A 9 -3.63 -15.96 -25.55
C GLY A 9 -3.38 -16.97 -24.41
N GLU A 10 -2.76 -18.10 -24.74
CA GLU A 10 -2.19 -19.09 -23.80
C GLU A 10 -0.99 -18.48 -23.05
N GLY A 11 -1.16 -18.14 -21.78
CA GLY A 11 -0.05 -17.70 -20.93
C GLY A 11 -0.40 -17.82 -19.44
N SER A 12 0.52 -18.35 -18.64
CA SER A 12 0.45 -18.28 -17.17
C SER A 12 1.31 -17.12 -16.69
N ILE A 13 0.81 -16.38 -15.70
CA ILE A 13 1.56 -15.31 -15.04
C ILE A 13 1.91 -15.78 -13.61
N SER A 14 3.13 -15.51 -13.16
CA SER A 14 3.62 -15.86 -11.83
C SER A 14 4.31 -14.64 -11.24
N PHE A 15 3.85 -14.18 -10.07
CA PHE A 15 4.32 -12.93 -9.48
C PHE A 15 5.39 -13.16 -8.43
N GLY A 16 6.61 -13.37 -8.93
CA GLY A 16 7.82 -13.23 -8.14
C GLY A 16 8.03 -14.30 -7.06
N THR A 17 8.93 -14.00 -6.14
CA THR A 17 9.46 -14.96 -5.18
C THR A 17 8.70 -14.99 -3.86
N HIS A 18 7.67 -14.20 -3.62
CA HIS A 18 7.02 -14.07 -2.29
C HIS A 18 5.53 -14.41 -2.31
N ARG A 19 5.08 -15.24 -1.36
CA ARG A 19 3.65 -15.56 -1.19
C ARG A 19 3.01 -14.66 -0.15
N TYR A 20 1.87 -14.07 -0.50
CA TYR A 20 0.98 -13.40 0.45
C TYR A 20 -0.21 -14.31 0.76
N LYS A 21 -0.86 -14.05 1.90
CA LYS A 21 -2.18 -14.60 2.19
C LYS A 21 -3.10 -13.48 2.64
N ALA A 22 -4.25 -13.37 1.97
CA ALA A 22 -5.35 -12.56 2.43
C ALA A 22 -6.14 -13.31 3.51
N ASN A 23 -6.55 -12.59 4.55
CA ASN A 23 -7.51 -13.09 5.55
C ASN A 23 -8.58 -12.02 5.74
N LEU A 24 -9.80 -12.46 6.05
CA LEU A 24 -10.86 -11.54 6.47
C LEU A 24 -10.45 -10.92 7.80
N ASP A 25 -10.39 -9.60 7.85
CA ASP A 25 -10.15 -8.84 9.07
C ASP A 25 -11.48 -8.53 9.76
N LYS A 26 -12.41 -7.90 9.02
CA LYS A 26 -13.76 -7.60 9.49
C LYS A 26 -14.74 -7.43 8.34
N ILE A 27 -16.04 -7.48 8.67
CA ILE A 27 -17.13 -7.11 7.76
C ILE A 27 -17.89 -5.94 8.38
N SER A 28 -18.08 -4.87 7.60
CA SER A 28 -18.79 -3.66 8.01
C SER A 28 -20.04 -3.46 7.13
N PRO A 29 -21.26 -3.34 7.70
CA PRO A 29 -21.57 -3.51 9.12
C PRO A 29 -21.52 -4.98 9.57
N GLU A 30 -21.20 -5.22 10.84
CA GLU A 30 -21.12 -6.57 11.42
C GLU A 30 -22.46 -7.33 11.32
N SER A 31 -23.58 -6.61 11.38
CA SER A 31 -24.93 -7.17 11.21
C SER A 31 -25.15 -7.85 9.85
N ARG A 32 -24.31 -7.56 8.84
CA ARG A 32 -24.35 -8.18 7.51
C ARG A 32 -23.27 -9.25 7.31
N ALA A 33 -22.52 -9.63 8.35
CA ALA A 33 -21.45 -10.62 8.23
C ALA A 33 -21.94 -11.97 7.69
N THR A 34 -23.10 -12.45 8.15
CA THR A 34 -23.70 -13.70 7.65
C THR A 34 -24.07 -13.60 6.17
N LEU A 35 -24.70 -12.50 5.75
CA LEU A 35 -25.06 -12.27 4.34
C LEU A 35 -23.82 -12.25 3.46
N ALA A 36 -22.78 -11.52 3.86
CA ALA A 36 -21.55 -11.42 3.10
C ALA A 36 -20.84 -12.77 2.96
N GLN A 37 -20.86 -13.62 4.00
CA GLN A 37 -20.28 -14.95 3.94
C GLN A 37 -21.10 -15.96 3.12
N SER A 38 -22.40 -15.74 2.96
CA SER A 38 -23.30 -16.60 2.18
C SER A 38 -23.58 -16.10 0.76
N ALA A 39 -23.10 -14.90 0.41
CA ALA A 39 -23.36 -14.30 -0.88
C ALA A 39 -22.72 -15.11 -2.01
N GLU A 40 -23.40 -15.20 -3.16
CA GLU A 40 -22.90 -15.91 -4.33
C GLU A 40 -21.70 -15.19 -4.97
N GLY A 41 -21.73 -13.86 -4.98
CA GLY A 41 -20.71 -13.04 -5.60
C GLY A 41 -20.24 -11.87 -4.76
N CYS A 42 -19.03 -11.39 -5.04
CA CYS A 42 -18.47 -10.19 -4.45
C CYS A 42 -17.83 -9.26 -5.49
N LEU A 43 -17.60 -8.01 -5.12
CA LEU A 43 -16.77 -7.08 -5.87
C LEU A 43 -15.36 -7.09 -5.30
N LEU A 44 -14.34 -7.04 -6.14
CA LEU A 44 -12.98 -6.66 -5.75
C LEU A 44 -12.73 -5.24 -6.24
N GLY A 45 -12.69 -4.27 -5.33
CA GLY A 45 -12.39 -2.87 -5.66
C GLY A 45 -10.90 -2.67 -5.87
N VAL A 46 -10.47 -2.48 -7.12
CA VAL A 46 -9.07 -2.25 -7.51
C VAL A 46 -8.77 -0.76 -7.58
N SER A 47 -7.95 -0.29 -6.64
CA SER A 47 -7.35 1.05 -6.71
C SER A 47 -6.07 1.00 -7.52
N LEU A 48 -6.06 1.60 -8.70
CA LEU A 48 -4.85 1.75 -9.51
C LEU A 48 -3.77 2.54 -8.74
N GLY A 49 -2.49 2.22 -9.01
CA GLY A 49 -1.33 2.81 -8.33
C GLY A 49 -1.09 2.30 -6.90
N SER A 50 -1.93 1.41 -6.37
CA SER A 50 -1.73 0.79 -5.06
C SER A 50 -1.07 -0.58 -5.20
N ALA A 51 0.10 -0.76 -4.57
CA ALA A 51 0.78 -2.07 -4.59
C ALA A 51 0.02 -3.21 -3.90
N ASN A 52 -1.12 -2.96 -3.23
CA ASN A 52 -2.01 -4.03 -2.77
C ASN A 52 -2.69 -4.75 -3.94
N PHE A 53 -2.80 -4.09 -5.10
CA PHE A 53 -3.36 -4.64 -6.34
C PHE A 53 -2.28 -4.97 -7.35
N GLU A 54 -1.07 -5.26 -6.88
CA GLU A 54 0.04 -5.66 -7.73
C GLU A 54 0.57 -7.03 -7.32
N GLY A 55 0.97 -7.80 -8.33
CA GLY A 55 1.62 -9.09 -8.21
C GLY A 55 1.04 -10.04 -7.16
N ALA A 56 1.89 -10.56 -6.28
CA ALA A 56 1.52 -11.58 -5.29
C ALA A 56 0.50 -11.11 -4.24
N ARG A 57 0.34 -9.79 -4.05
CA ARG A 57 -0.69 -9.23 -3.15
C ARG A 57 -2.07 -9.33 -3.80
N LEU A 58 -2.17 -8.98 -5.08
CA LEU A 58 -3.39 -9.16 -5.86
C LEU A 58 -3.76 -10.65 -5.98
N GLU A 59 -2.79 -11.51 -6.26
CA GLU A 59 -3.02 -12.97 -6.29
C GLU A 59 -3.60 -13.48 -4.97
N ALA A 60 -3.08 -13.03 -3.82
CA ALA A 60 -3.60 -13.44 -2.52
C ALA A 60 -5.06 -12.99 -2.29
N CYS A 61 -5.47 -11.83 -2.81
CA CYS A 61 -6.87 -11.41 -2.80
C CYS A 61 -7.73 -12.32 -3.68
N ILE A 62 -7.27 -12.61 -4.91
CA ILE A 62 -7.98 -13.47 -5.87
C ILE A 62 -8.12 -14.90 -5.33
N GLU A 63 -7.06 -15.47 -4.76
CA GLU A 63 -7.08 -16.78 -4.10
C GLU A 63 -8.16 -16.80 -3.01
N TRP A 64 -8.15 -15.82 -2.09
CA TRP A 64 -9.11 -15.74 -0.99
C TRP A 64 -10.56 -15.58 -1.47
N ILE A 65 -10.80 -14.78 -2.51
CA ILE A 65 -12.12 -14.60 -3.13
C ILE A 65 -12.58 -15.90 -3.79
N SER A 66 -11.71 -16.53 -4.59
CA SER A 66 -12.04 -17.73 -5.37
C SER A 66 -12.39 -18.95 -4.50
N GLU A 67 -11.97 -18.96 -3.25
CA GLU A 67 -12.32 -19.99 -2.27
C GLU A 67 -13.70 -19.77 -1.61
N ARG A 68 -14.32 -18.60 -1.81
CA ARG A 68 -15.48 -18.15 -1.03
C ARG A 68 -16.68 -17.75 -1.88
N TYR A 69 -16.45 -17.18 -3.05
CA TYR A 69 -17.50 -16.71 -3.95
C TYR A 69 -17.42 -17.45 -5.28
N SER A 70 -18.57 -17.77 -5.87
CA SER A 70 -18.63 -18.40 -7.20
C SER A 70 -18.51 -17.36 -8.32
N SER A 71 -18.74 -16.08 -8.02
CA SER A 71 -18.57 -14.98 -8.97
C SER A 71 -17.88 -13.76 -8.34
N CYS A 72 -17.10 -13.03 -9.14
CA CYS A 72 -16.46 -11.81 -8.70
C CYS A 72 -16.42 -10.72 -9.79
N GLY A 73 -16.96 -9.55 -9.46
CA GLY A 73 -16.80 -8.34 -10.25
C GLY A 73 -15.49 -7.64 -9.91
N ILE A 74 -14.55 -7.58 -10.87
CA ILE A 74 -13.29 -6.85 -10.72
C ILE A 74 -13.53 -5.40 -11.10
N VAL A 75 -13.70 -4.56 -10.09
CA VAL A 75 -14.04 -3.14 -10.24
C VAL A 75 -12.75 -2.35 -10.37
N VAL A 76 -12.48 -1.81 -11.56
CA VAL A 76 -11.23 -1.06 -11.81
C VAL A 76 -11.51 0.43 -11.71
N GLY A 77 -10.88 1.10 -10.75
CA GLY A 77 -11.03 2.54 -10.52
C GLY A 77 -10.33 3.42 -11.55
N ASP A 78 -10.52 3.16 -12.84
CA ASP A 78 -9.83 3.83 -13.94
C ASP A 78 -10.15 5.32 -14.03
N THR A 79 -11.41 5.73 -14.03
CA THR A 79 -11.76 7.16 -14.16
C THR A 79 -11.46 7.95 -12.90
N VAL A 80 -11.70 7.39 -11.71
CA VAL A 80 -11.37 8.06 -10.43
C VAL A 80 -9.86 8.21 -10.23
N TYR A 81 -9.04 7.34 -10.83
CA TYR A 81 -7.57 7.43 -10.76
C TYR A 81 -7.00 8.71 -11.41
N ARG A 82 -7.77 9.39 -12.26
CA ARG A 82 -7.38 10.71 -12.81
C ARG A 82 -7.15 11.74 -11.69
N LEU A 83 -7.93 11.67 -10.60
CA LEU A 83 -7.80 12.56 -9.45
C LEU A 83 -6.48 12.30 -8.72
N THR A 84 -6.07 11.03 -8.62
CA THR A 84 -4.76 10.65 -8.10
C THR A 84 -3.63 11.19 -8.99
N LEU A 85 -3.74 11.06 -10.31
CA LEU A 85 -2.72 11.59 -11.23
C LEU A 85 -2.65 13.12 -11.21
N ALA A 86 -3.79 13.82 -11.15
CA ALA A 86 -3.83 15.27 -11.00
C ALA A 86 -3.16 15.72 -9.70
N LEU A 87 -3.40 14.99 -8.59
CA LEU A 87 -2.77 15.24 -7.30
C LEU A 87 -1.25 15.05 -7.32
N LEU A 88 -0.76 13.93 -7.89
CA LEU A 88 0.65 13.56 -7.84
C LEU A 88 1.50 14.33 -8.84
N GLU A 89 0.98 14.51 -10.04
CA GLU A 89 1.76 14.96 -11.20
C GLU A 89 1.33 16.35 -11.68
N GLY A 90 0.27 16.95 -11.11
CA GLY A 90 -0.23 18.27 -11.51
C GLY A 90 -0.81 18.30 -12.92
N LEU A 91 -1.28 17.15 -13.42
CA LEU A 91 -1.86 17.04 -14.75
C LEU A 91 -3.20 17.77 -14.83
N ASP A 92 -3.49 18.34 -15.99
CA ASP A 92 -4.83 18.83 -16.30
C ASP A 92 -5.83 17.65 -16.41
N GLU A 93 -7.12 17.97 -16.29
CA GLU A 93 -8.22 16.99 -16.25
C GLU A 93 -8.23 16.04 -17.46
N GLU A 94 -8.00 16.56 -18.67
CA GLU A 94 -8.07 15.78 -19.91
C GLU A 94 -6.89 14.82 -20.03
N THR A 95 -5.68 15.31 -19.74
CA THR A 95 -4.46 14.49 -19.72
C THR A 95 -4.53 13.43 -18.62
N ALA A 96 -4.94 13.81 -17.41
CA ALA A 96 -5.09 12.90 -16.28
C ALA A 96 -6.09 11.80 -16.60
N ARG A 97 -7.26 12.15 -17.16
CA ARG A 97 -8.30 11.20 -17.56
C ARG A 97 -7.79 10.22 -18.61
N THR A 98 -7.14 10.73 -19.66
CA THR A 98 -6.59 9.87 -20.74
C THR A 98 -5.60 8.84 -20.19
N ARG A 99 -4.70 9.26 -19.30
CA ARG A 99 -3.74 8.35 -18.66
C ARG A 99 -4.40 7.37 -17.70
N ALA A 100 -5.43 7.80 -16.98
CA ALA A 100 -6.12 6.95 -16.03
C ALA A 100 -6.88 5.81 -16.73
N LEU A 101 -7.54 6.10 -17.86
CA LEU A 101 -8.16 5.09 -18.73
C LEU A 101 -7.13 4.10 -19.29
N ALA A 102 -5.99 4.61 -19.79
CA ALA A 102 -4.92 3.76 -20.29
C ALA A 102 -4.34 2.84 -19.19
N ALA A 103 -4.16 3.36 -17.97
CA ALA A 103 -3.71 2.57 -16.83
C ALA A 103 -4.70 1.47 -16.45
N GLY A 104 -6.01 1.76 -16.51
CA GLY A 104 -7.06 0.75 -16.30
C GLY A 104 -7.01 -0.37 -17.34
N GLN A 105 -6.88 -0.02 -18.62
CA GLN A 105 -6.73 -1.00 -19.69
C GLN A 105 -5.46 -1.85 -19.52
N GLN A 106 -4.32 -1.21 -19.25
CA GLN A 106 -3.05 -1.89 -19.02
C GLN A 106 -3.12 -2.86 -17.84
N PHE A 107 -3.80 -2.49 -16.75
CA PHE A 107 -4.03 -3.37 -15.61
C PHE A 107 -4.78 -4.64 -16.03
N LEU A 108 -5.87 -4.49 -16.79
CA LEU A 108 -6.65 -5.63 -17.27
C LEU A 108 -5.83 -6.56 -18.17
N GLU A 109 -5.10 -6.00 -19.13
CA GLU A 109 -4.25 -6.78 -20.04
C GLU A 109 -3.15 -7.53 -19.28
N THR A 110 -2.52 -6.86 -18.31
CA THR A 110 -1.43 -7.43 -17.51
C THR A 110 -1.92 -8.58 -16.61
N TYR A 111 -3.06 -8.41 -15.95
CA TYR A 111 -3.53 -9.34 -14.92
C TYR A 111 -4.61 -10.32 -15.40
N ALA A 112 -5.17 -10.19 -16.60
CA ALA A 112 -6.14 -11.14 -17.15
C ALA A 112 -5.69 -12.62 -17.08
N PRO A 113 -4.41 -12.97 -17.36
CA PRO A 113 -3.93 -14.34 -17.17
C PRO A 113 -4.04 -14.85 -15.72
N LEU A 114 -3.86 -13.97 -14.73
CA LEU A 114 -3.97 -14.32 -13.31
C LEU A 114 -5.40 -14.72 -12.96
N PHE A 115 -6.39 -13.92 -13.33
CA PHE A 115 -7.80 -14.23 -13.06
C PHE A 115 -8.23 -15.55 -13.72
N ARG A 116 -7.72 -15.85 -14.93
CA ARG A 116 -7.99 -17.11 -15.63
C ARG A 116 -7.47 -18.34 -14.89
N GLN A 117 -6.36 -18.24 -14.16
CA GLN A 117 -5.84 -19.36 -13.36
C GLN A 117 -6.83 -19.82 -12.27
N TYR A 118 -7.71 -18.91 -11.82
CA TYR A 118 -8.72 -19.18 -10.80
C TYR A 118 -10.14 -19.37 -11.36
N ALA A 119 -10.31 -19.32 -12.69
CA ALA A 119 -11.62 -19.39 -13.36
C ALA A 119 -12.40 -20.70 -13.10
N GLY A 120 -11.71 -21.78 -12.74
CA GLY A 120 -12.35 -23.05 -12.36
C GLY A 120 -13.02 -23.04 -10.98
N LYS A 121 -12.79 -22.01 -10.16
CA LYS A 121 -13.39 -21.84 -8.82
C LYS A 121 -14.34 -20.66 -8.74
N CYS A 122 -14.06 -19.59 -9.48
CA CYS A 122 -14.82 -18.35 -9.46
C CYS A 122 -14.86 -17.74 -10.87
N THR A 123 -16.04 -17.31 -11.31
CA THR A 123 -16.20 -16.54 -12.56
C THR A 123 -15.82 -15.09 -12.31
N PHE A 124 -14.94 -14.51 -13.13
CA PHE A 124 -14.51 -13.12 -13.00
C PHE A 124 -15.09 -12.27 -14.14
N SER A 125 -15.70 -11.13 -13.80
CA SER A 125 -16.18 -10.13 -14.76
C SER A 125 -15.51 -8.79 -14.49
N PHE A 126 -14.93 -8.14 -15.51
CA PHE A 126 -14.25 -6.86 -15.35
C PHE A 126 -15.24 -5.70 -15.51
N ILE A 127 -15.24 -4.78 -14.54
CA ILE A 127 -16.14 -3.63 -14.48
C ILE A 127 -15.31 -2.35 -14.24
N PRO A 128 -14.72 -1.78 -15.30
CA PRO A 128 -14.09 -0.46 -15.21
C PRO A 128 -15.12 0.61 -14.83
N PHE A 129 -14.74 1.57 -13.98
CA PHE A 129 -15.60 2.69 -13.61
C PHE A 129 -16.00 3.55 -14.81
N SER A 130 -15.16 3.65 -15.84
CA SER A 130 -15.52 4.27 -17.13
C SER A 130 -16.79 3.72 -17.77
N GLN A 131 -17.11 2.43 -17.57
CA GLN A 131 -18.35 1.84 -18.10
C GLN A 131 -19.59 2.29 -17.33
N LEU A 132 -19.42 2.67 -16.06
CA LEU A 132 -20.51 3.08 -15.17
C LEU A 132 -20.83 4.58 -15.26
N GLU A 133 -19.96 5.40 -15.85
CA GLU A 133 -20.16 6.86 -15.95
C GLU A 133 -21.43 7.26 -16.70
N SER A 134 -21.91 6.40 -17.61
CA SER A 134 -23.15 6.61 -18.36
C SER A 134 -24.41 6.18 -17.60
N HIS A 135 -24.28 5.60 -16.41
CA HIS A 135 -25.41 5.06 -15.67
C HIS A 135 -26.34 6.19 -15.18
N ALA A 136 -27.64 6.07 -15.48
CA ALA A 136 -28.61 7.15 -15.28
C ALA A 136 -28.72 7.65 -13.83
N LYS A 137 -28.41 6.80 -12.85
CA LYS A 137 -28.46 7.14 -11.42
C LYS A 137 -27.16 7.69 -10.84
N LEU A 138 -26.05 7.63 -11.57
CA LEU A 138 -24.77 8.13 -11.06
C LEU A 138 -24.85 9.61 -10.64
N PRO A 139 -25.45 10.53 -11.43
CA PRO A 139 -25.58 11.93 -11.01
C PRO A 139 -26.40 12.12 -9.74
N GLU A 140 -27.45 11.31 -9.54
CA GLU A 140 -28.28 11.34 -8.34
C GLU A 140 -27.47 10.97 -7.09
N TYR A 141 -26.74 9.85 -7.13
CA TYR A 141 -25.93 9.39 -6.00
C TYR A 141 -24.75 10.31 -5.70
N HIS A 142 -24.08 10.82 -6.73
CA HIS A 142 -23.01 11.79 -6.56
C HIS A 142 -23.54 13.09 -5.94
N SER A 143 -24.68 13.61 -6.40
CA SER A 143 -25.29 14.81 -5.82
C SER A 143 -25.76 14.60 -4.39
N ALA A 144 -26.26 13.41 -4.04
CA ALA A 144 -26.66 13.08 -2.68
C ALA A 144 -25.45 13.10 -1.73
N LEU A 145 -24.33 12.49 -2.14
CA LEU A 145 -23.09 12.47 -1.35
C LEU A 145 -22.47 13.87 -1.19
N LEU A 146 -22.50 14.70 -2.24
CA LEU A 146 -22.08 16.10 -2.14
C LEU A 146 -22.95 16.89 -1.16
N HIS A 147 -24.27 16.71 -1.20
CA HIS A 147 -25.17 17.34 -0.24
C HIS A 147 -24.89 16.86 1.19
N MET A 148 -24.66 15.57 1.40
CA MET A 148 -24.28 15.02 2.71
C MET A 148 -22.97 15.61 3.22
N ALA A 149 -21.96 15.79 2.35
CA ALA A 149 -20.67 16.34 2.73
C ALA A 149 -20.77 17.76 3.31
N VAL A 150 -21.86 18.48 3.00
CA VAL A 150 -22.17 19.80 3.57
C VAL A 150 -23.15 19.71 4.74
N ALA A 151 -24.16 18.84 4.65
CA ALA A 151 -25.28 18.80 5.59
C ALA A 151 -25.06 17.92 6.83
N ASP A 152 -24.17 16.91 6.77
CA ASP A 152 -23.86 16.02 7.89
C ASP A 152 -22.42 16.25 8.37
N ALA A 153 -22.29 16.84 9.57
CA ALA A 153 -21.00 17.15 10.17
C ALA A 153 -20.14 15.92 10.45
N ASN A 154 -20.74 14.75 10.75
CA ASN A 154 -19.99 13.51 10.97
C ASN A 154 -19.43 12.97 9.65
N PHE A 155 -20.21 13.09 8.58
CA PHE A 155 -19.74 12.69 7.25
C PHE A 155 -18.65 13.62 6.73
N ALA A 156 -18.84 14.93 6.89
CA ALA A 156 -17.82 15.93 6.57
C ALA A 156 -16.50 15.63 7.28
N ALA A 157 -16.54 15.41 8.60
CA ALA A 157 -15.36 15.05 9.39
C ALA A 157 -14.72 13.72 8.94
N SER A 158 -15.53 12.73 8.55
CA SER A 158 -15.03 11.46 8.02
C SER A 158 -14.31 11.63 6.67
N ILE A 159 -14.85 12.45 5.78
CA ILE A 159 -14.23 12.78 4.49
C ILE A 159 -12.93 13.57 4.69
N ASP A 160 -12.91 14.53 5.63
CA ASP A 160 -11.68 15.28 5.98
C ASP A 160 -10.60 14.34 6.56
N ALA A 161 -10.98 13.43 7.45
CA ALA A 161 -10.06 12.43 8.00
C ALA A 161 -9.53 11.49 6.90
N PHE A 162 -10.38 11.07 5.96
CA PHE A 162 -9.95 10.32 4.79
C PHE A 162 -8.96 11.12 3.95
N ALA A 163 -9.25 12.39 3.63
CA ALA A 163 -8.36 13.23 2.84
C ALA A 163 -6.99 13.40 3.53
N GLN A 164 -6.98 13.62 4.84
CA GLN A 164 -5.74 13.66 5.62
C GLN A 164 -4.97 12.35 5.55
N LEU A 165 -5.62 11.20 5.78
CA LEU A 165 -4.96 9.88 5.69
C LEU A 165 -4.49 9.57 4.27
N TYR A 166 -5.26 9.95 3.26
CA TYR A 166 -4.94 9.77 1.85
C TYR A 166 -3.68 10.56 1.51
N LEU A 167 -3.61 11.84 1.89
CA LEU A 167 -2.42 12.68 1.70
C LEU A 167 -1.24 12.25 2.57
N ASN A 168 -1.50 11.75 3.78
CA ASN A 168 -0.49 11.28 4.74
C ASN A 168 -0.12 9.80 4.57
N ARG A 169 -0.54 9.11 3.50
CA ARG A 169 -0.09 7.75 3.16
C ARG A 169 1.37 7.74 2.70
N GLY A 170 2.24 8.19 3.59
CA GLY A 170 3.42 7.50 4.14
C GLY A 170 4.53 7.08 3.20
N ASP A 171 4.22 6.41 2.09
CA ASP A 171 5.20 5.74 1.25
C ASP A 171 4.88 5.75 -0.26
N LYS A 172 3.74 6.33 -0.71
CA LYS A 172 3.31 6.15 -2.13
C LYS A 172 2.67 7.32 -2.83
N LEU A 173 2.08 8.26 -2.10
CA LEU A 173 1.59 9.49 -2.70
C LEU A 173 2.66 10.55 -2.46
N ASP A 174 3.75 10.52 -3.24
CA ASP A 174 4.71 11.62 -3.31
C ASP A 174 4.00 12.81 -3.99
N VAL A 175 3.07 13.44 -3.27
CA VAL A 175 2.36 14.62 -3.74
C VAL A 175 3.42 15.67 -4.00
N ASN A 176 3.63 16.00 -5.28
CA ASN A 176 4.58 17.00 -5.65
C ASN A 176 4.11 18.34 -5.05
N PRO A 177 4.80 18.91 -4.05
CA PRO A 177 4.34 20.11 -3.35
C PRO A 177 4.36 21.36 -4.24
N PHE A 178 4.99 21.27 -5.42
CA PHE A 178 4.97 22.31 -6.44
C PHE A 178 3.89 22.11 -7.50
N ALA A 179 3.28 20.92 -7.56
CA ALA A 179 2.23 20.60 -8.54
C ALA A 179 0.86 21.13 -8.08
N VAL A 180 0.54 21.01 -6.79
CA VAL A 180 -0.79 21.34 -6.25
C VAL A 180 -0.67 21.92 -4.84
N SER A 181 -1.49 22.94 -4.51
CA SER A 181 -1.57 23.48 -3.14
C SER A 181 -2.20 22.47 -2.17
N LEU A 182 -1.89 22.56 -0.87
CA LEU A 182 -2.46 21.64 0.13
C LEU A 182 -3.99 21.68 0.20
N GLU A 183 -4.57 22.87 0.05
CA GLU A 183 -6.03 23.05 -0.01
C GLU A 183 -6.62 22.31 -1.22
N ARG A 184 -6.03 22.51 -2.41
CA ARG A 184 -6.48 21.82 -3.62
C ARG A 184 -6.26 20.31 -3.55
N ALA A 185 -5.17 19.87 -2.93
CA ALA A 185 -4.86 18.46 -2.71
C ALA A 185 -5.91 17.78 -1.83
N ALA A 186 -6.34 18.45 -0.74
CA ALA A 186 -7.42 17.97 0.10
C ALA A 186 -8.73 17.85 -0.70
N GLU A 187 -9.12 18.89 -1.44
CA GLU A 187 -10.34 18.86 -2.25
C GLU A 187 -10.33 17.73 -3.31
N ILE A 188 -9.20 17.48 -3.97
CA ILE A 188 -9.07 16.35 -4.91
C ILE A 188 -9.26 15.00 -4.19
N ALA A 189 -8.67 14.81 -3.01
CA ALA A 189 -8.81 13.59 -2.22
C ALA A 189 -10.27 13.37 -1.74
N LYS A 190 -10.98 14.45 -1.39
CA LYS A 190 -12.41 14.38 -1.06
C LYS A 190 -13.25 13.97 -2.26
N SER A 191 -13.02 14.60 -3.42
CA SER A 191 -13.70 14.24 -4.67
C SER A 191 -13.48 12.77 -5.04
N TYR A 192 -12.28 12.24 -4.82
CA TYR A 192 -11.98 10.82 -5.07
C TYR A 192 -12.92 9.90 -4.28
N LEU A 193 -13.03 10.13 -2.97
CA LEU A 193 -13.89 9.32 -2.11
C LEU A 193 -15.38 9.46 -2.49
N LEU A 194 -15.83 10.67 -2.83
CA LEU A 194 -17.22 10.95 -3.19
C LEU A 194 -17.60 10.29 -4.53
N GLU A 195 -16.75 10.40 -5.55
CA GLU A 195 -16.97 9.76 -6.85
C GLU A 195 -16.94 8.24 -6.73
N GLU A 196 -15.95 7.68 -6.03
CA GLU A 196 -15.84 6.24 -5.79
C GLU A 196 -17.06 5.70 -5.03
N SER A 197 -17.53 6.42 -4.01
CA SER A 197 -18.73 6.06 -3.25
C SER A 197 -20.00 6.12 -4.12
N ALA A 198 -20.12 7.08 -5.03
CA ALA A 198 -21.25 7.16 -5.96
C ALA A 198 -21.28 5.97 -6.93
N LEU A 199 -20.09 5.55 -7.40
CA LEU A 199 -19.94 4.39 -8.28
C LEU A 199 -20.24 3.07 -7.55
N PHE A 200 -19.85 2.95 -6.28
CA PHE A 200 -20.29 1.82 -5.44
C PHE A 200 -21.80 1.80 -5.21
N ALA A 201 -22.45 2.97 -5.09
CA ALA A 201 -23.91 3.04 -5.02
C ALA A 201 -24.58 2.52 -6.30
N VAL A 202 -24.02 2.85 -7.48
CA VAL A 202 -24.48 2.28 -8.76
C VAL A 202 -24.31 0.76 -8.79
N LEU A 203 -23.15 0.26 -8.38
CA LEU A 203 -22.89 -1.18 -8.34
C LEU A 203 -23.84 -1.92 -7.38
N ALA A 204 -24.14 -1.33 -6.23
CA ALA A 204 -25.12 -1.88 -5.29
C ALA A 204 -26.52 -1.96 -5.92
N ASP A 205 -26.90 -0.93 -6.67
CA ASP A 205 -28.16 -0.88 -7.43
C ASP A 205 -28.24 -1.92 -8.55
N MET A 206 -27.09 -2.30 -9.12
CA MET A 206 -26.96 -3.41 -10.07
C MET A 206 -27.05 -4.78 -9.39
N GLY A 207 -27.21 -4.83 -8.07
CA GLY A 207 -27.46 -6.05 -7.29
C GLY A 207 -26.24 -6.59 -6.54
N TRP A 208 -25.09 -5.93 -6.60
CA TRP A 208 -23.92 -6.36 -5.83
C TRP A 208 -24.10 -6.05 -4.34
N GLN A 209 -23.72 -6.98 -3.46
CA GLN A 209 -23.98 -6.85 -2.01
C GLN A 209 -22.71 -6.88 -1.15
N VAL A 210 -21.58 -7.28 -1.72
CA VAL A 210 -20.32 -7.46 -0.99
C VAL A 210 -19.19 -6.80 -1.74
N VAL A 211 -18.38 -6.01 -1.04
CA VAL A 211 -17.13 -5.44 -1.55
C VAL A 211 -15.98 -5.99 -0.72
N ALA A 212 -15.09 -6.76 -1.35
CA ALA A 212 -13.83 -7.20 -0.77
C ALA A 212 -12.73 -6.19 -1.10
N TYR A 213 -11.99 -5.75 -0.09
CA TYR A 213 -10.93 -4.75 -0.27
C TYR A 213 -9.75 -4.99 0.69
N PRO A 214 -8.48 -4.94 0.23
CA PRO A 214 -7.30 -5.04 1.09
C PRO A 214 -7.06 -3.76 1.90
N GLY A 215 -7.47 -3.79 3.17
CA GLY A 215 -7.41 -2.68 4.12
C GLY A 215 -8.80 -2.18 4.53
N SER A 216 -8.82 -1.16 5.37
CA SER A 216 -10.03 -0.50 5.85
C SER A 216 -10.13 0.93 5.33
N ILE A 217 -11.36 1.34 5.03
CA ILE A 217 -11.70 2.71 4.62
C ILE A 217 -12.90 3.14 5.47
N ASP A 218 -12.64 3.85 6.57
CA ASP A 218 -13.67 4.16 7.57
C ASP A 218 -14.90 4.86 6.98
N SER A 219 -14.69 5.81 6.05
CA SER A 219 -15.79 6.53 5.41
C SER A 219 -16.71 5.61 4.60
N ILE A 220 -16.16 4.67 3.82
CA ILE A 220 -16.96 3.70 3.05
C ILE A 220 -17.63 2.71 4.00
N GLU A 221 -16.91 2.21 5.01
CA GLU A 221 -17.48 1.34 6.03
C GLU A 221 -18.63 2.03 6.79
N GLY A 222 -18.52 3.35 7.02
CA GLY A 222 -19.56 4.16 7.64
C GLY A 222 -20.79 4.36 6.77
N LEU A 223 -20.59 4.57 5.47
CA LEU A 223 -21.68 4.58 4.50
C LEU A 223 -22.41 3.22 4.48
N CYS A 224 -21.67 2.11 4.41
CA CYS A 224 -22.26 0.76 4.45
C CYS A 224 -23.03 0.50 5.75
N ALA A 225 -22.53 1.00 6.87
CA ALA A 225 -23.17 0.87 8.18
C ALA A 225 -24.33 1.85 8.42
N GLY A 226 -24.60 2.78 7.49
CA GLY A 226 -25.63 3.81 7.67
C GLY A 226 -25.32 4.78 8.82
N ARG A 227 -24.04 5.02 9.13
CA ARG A 227 -23.61 5.94 10.21
C ARG A 227 -23.90 7.41 9.91
N PHE A 228 -24.10 7.75 8.64
CA PHE A 228 -24.29 9.12 8.17
C PHE A 228 -25.72 9.36 7.71
N GLN A 229 -26.28 10.50 8.08
CA GLN A 229 -27.62 10.92 7.71
C GLN A 229 -27.68 11.21 6.20
N GLY A 230 -28.73 10.71 5.55
CA GLY A 230 -28.92 10.90 4.11
C GLY A 230 -28.13 9.95 3.22
N THR A 231 -27.43 8.95 3.80
CA THR A 231 -26.71 7.93 3.02
C THR A 231 -27.61 7.29 1.96
N PRO A 232 -27.21 7.29 0.67
CA PRO A 232 -27.95 6.61 -0.38
C PRO A 232 -28.31 5.17 -0.02
N ALA A 233 -29.58 4.80 -0.18
CA ALA A 233 -30.09 3.48 0.18
C ALA A 233 -29.33 2.28 -0.41
N PRO A 234 -28.73 2.35 -1.61
CA PRO A 234 -27.92 1.24 -2.13
C PRO A 234 -26.64 1.03 -1.32
N LEU A 235 -26.00 2.10 -0.84
CA LEU A 235 -24.76 1.99 -0.06
C LEU A 235 -24.98 1.26 1.27
N THR A 236 -26.10 1.49 1.94
CA THR A 236 -26.43 0.79 3.20
C THR A 236 -26.78 -0.69 3.01
N GLN A 237 -26.91 -1.14 1.76
CA GLN A 237 -27.11 -2.55 1.41
C GLN A 237 -25.79 -3.26 1.10
N LEU A 238 -24.67 -2.54 1.02
CA LEU A 238 -23.36 -3.14 0.83
C LEU A 238 -22.79 -3.67 2.15
N SER A 239 -21.98 -4.71 2.01
CA SER A 239 -21.17 -5.28 3.09
C SER A 239 -19.71 -5.13 2.68
N PHE A 240 -18.94 -4.37 3.44
CA PHE A 240 -17.53 -4.13 3.17
C PHE A 240 -16.67 -5.15 3.92
N ALA A 241 -16.07 -6.09 3.20
CA ALA A 241 -15.17 -7.11 3.71
C ALA A 241 -13.71 -6.61 3.61
N ALA A 242 -13.20 -6.08 4.72
CA ALA A 242 -11.82 -5.65 4.83
C ALA A 242 -10.89 -6.87 4.93
N LEU A 243 -9.89 -6.93 4.06
CA LEU A 243 -8.89 -8.00 4.01
C LEU A 243 -7.55 -7.52 4.56
N SER A 244 -6.92 -8.36 5.37
CA SER A 244 -5.52 -8.19 5.79
C SER A 244 -4.60 -9.05 4.93
N LEU A 245 -3.54 -8.43 4.39
CA LEU A 245 -2.53 -9.13 3.61
C LEU A 245 -1.32 -9.44 4.48
N ARG A 246 -1.03 -10.74 4.69
CA ARG A 246 0.13 -11.20 5.45
C ARG A 246 1.13 -11.89 4.55
N LYS A 247 2.40 -11.50 4.63
CA LYS A 247 3.52 -12.18 3.96
C LYS A 247 3.67 -13.59 4.57
N ARG A 248 3.66 -14.64 3.73
CA ARG A 248 3.65 -16.06 4.17
C ARG A 248 4.88 -16.87 3.77
N GLY A 249 5.80 -16.34 2.98
CA GLY A 249 7.02 -17.04 2.59
C GLY A 249 7.41 -16.75 1.14
N LEU A 250 8.16 -17.67 0.52
CA LEU A 250 8.62 -17.56 -0.87
C LEU A 250 7.91 -18.55 -1.82
N TYR A 251 7.72 -18.20 -3.10
CA TYR A 251 7.43 -19.12 -4.21
C TYR A 251 8.74 -19.71 -4.75
N PHE A 252 8.77 -21.02 -5.03
CA PHE A 252 9.83 -21.62 -5.85
C PHE A 252 9.42 -21.55 -7.34
N THR A 253 10.41 -21.40 -8.22
CA THR A 253 10.24 -21.19 -9.68
C THR A 253 9.61 -22.36 -10.43
N ASP A 254 9.26 -23.47 -9.77
CA ASP A 254 8.77 -24.71 -10.39
C ASP A 254 7.35 -25.13 -9.96
N GLY A 255 6.64 -24.31 -9.19
CA GLY A 255 5.25 -24.61 -8.78
C GLY A 255 5.09 -25.78 -7.80
N SER A 256 6.19 -26.35 -7.29
CA SER A 256 6.11 -27.41 -6.28
C SER A 256 5.81 -26.83 -4.89
N GLN A 257 4.69 -27.25 -4.28
CA GLN A 257 4.37 -26.89 -2.90
C GLN A 257 5.41 -27.47 -1.94
N LYS A 258 5.99 -26.67 -1.03
CA LYS A 258 6.48 -27.25 0.24
C LYS A 258 6.62 -26.32 1.46
N VAL A 259 6.11 -26.87 2.57
CA VAL A 259 6.43 -26.75 4.00
C VAL A 259 6.35 -25.38 4.67
N VAL A 260 5.28 -25.22 5.47
CA VAL A 260 5.29 -24.42 6.70
C VAL A 260 6.43 -24.92 7.60
N ARG A 261 7.57 -24.24 7.62
CA ARG A 261 8.59 -24.49 8.63
C ARG A 261 8.27 -23.67 9.88
N ARG A 262 7.97 -24.40 10.96
CA ARG A 262 7.96 -23.88 12.34
C ARG A 262 9.31 -23.25 12.65
N SER A 263 9.25 -22.19 13.44
CA SER A 263 10.36 -21.55 14.15
C SER A 263 11.43 -22.55 14.58
N GLY A 264 12.65 -22.34 14.14
CA GLY A 264 13.79 -23.17 14.50
C GLY A 264 14.73 -23.40 13.34
N ASP A 265 15.77 -22.58 13.31
CA ASP A 265 17.10 -22.87 12.77
C ASP A 265 17.53 -22.30 11.40
N SER A 266 18.72 -21.69 11.50
CA SER A 266 19.63 -21.01 10.57
C SER A 266 19.26 -20.83 9.09
N SER A 267 19.10 -19.56 8.67
CA SER A 267 19.96 -18.94 7.61
C SER A 267 19.60 -17.46 7.44
N LEU A 268 20.24 -16.62 8.25
CA LEU A 268 20.19 -15.15 8.15
C LEU A 268 20.92 -14.62 6.91
N GLU A 269 21.46 -15.48 6.03
CA GLU A 269 22.39 -15.11 4.96
C GLU A 269 21.72 -14.62 3.66
N THR A 270 20.44 -14.91 3.41
CA THR A 270 19.79 -14.63 2.11
C THR A 270 18.34 -14.11 2.19
N THR A 271 17.79 -13.88 3.38
CA THR A 271 16.38 -13.50 3.54
C THR A 271 16.15 -11.99 3.31
N ARG A 272 15.24 -11.66 2.38
CA ARG A 272 14.67 -10.32 2.20
C ARG A 272 13.31 -10.20 2.89
N PRO A 273 13.20 -9.52 4.03
CA PRO A 273 11.91 -9.07 4.53
C PRO A 273 11.34 -7.96 3.62
N GLY A 274 10.11 -7.50 3.85
CA GLY A 274 9.52 -6.42 3.04
C GLY A 274 10.28 -5.11 3.27
N MET A 275 11.33 -4.88 2.48
CA MET A 275 12.21 -3.71 2.64
C MET A 275 11.61 -2.55 1.84
N GLU A 276 11.45 -1.39 2.50
CA GLU A 276 11.24 -0.11 1.82
C GLU A 276 12.50 0.29 1.05
N PHE A 277 13.66 -0.07 1.60
CA PHE A 277 14.95 0.18 0.98
C PHE A 277 15.19 -0.78 -0.20
N LEU A 278 15.55 -0.27 -1.38
CA LEU A 278 15.83 -1.03 -2.62
C LEU A 278 14.71 -2.02 -3.00
N ALA A 279 13.46 -1.60 -2.84
CA ALA A 279 12.28 -2.43 -3.05
C ALA A 279 12.17 -3.01 -4.49
N GLU A 280 12.70 -2.28 -5.48
CA GLU A 280 12.63 -2.63 -6.91
C GLU A 280 13.81 -3.51 -7.39
N CYS A 281 14.79 -3.82 -6.53
CA CYS A 281 15.99 -4.55 -6.93
C CYS A 281 15.78 -6.09 -6.94
N ASP A 282 16.23 -6.75 -8.00
CA ASP A 282 16.11 -8.20 -8.19
C ASP A 282 16.96 -9.04 -7.21
N ASP A 283 16.68 -10.35 -7.09
CA ASP A 283 17.34 -11.33 -6.20
C ASP A 283 18.88 -11.35 -6.30
N ALA A 284 19.40 -11.20 -7.52
CA ALA A 284 20.84 -11.15 -7.77
C ALA A 284 21.50 -9.88 -7.18
N THR A 285 20.81 -8.74 -7.25
CA THR A 285 21.31 -7.44 -6.81
C THR A 285 21.50 -7.37 -5.30
N TRP A 286 20.53 -7.83 -4.50
CA TRP A 286 20.78 -7.89 -3.05
C TRP A 286 21.78 -8.97 -2.67
N ASN A 287 21.88 -10.07 -3.39
CA ASN A 287 22.92 -11.07 -3.08
C ASN A 287 24.33 -10.47 -3.24
N LYS A 288 24.52 -9.55 -4.19
CA LYS A 288 25.77 -8.77 -4.30
C LYS A 288 25.94 -7.83 -3.10
N LEU A 289 24.89 -7.11 -2.71
CA LEU A 289 24.93 -6.19 -1.56
C LEU A 289 25.18 -6.92 -0.23
N PHE A 290 24.43 -7.99 0.05
CA PHE A 290 24.54 -8.78 1.28
C PHE A 290 25.88 -9.45 1.47
N LYS A 291 26.60 -9.80 0.40
CA LYS A 291 27.99 -10.28 0.48
C LYS A 291 28.95 -9.23 1.04
N LEU A 292 28.61 -7.95 0.90
CA LEU A 292 29.38 -6.82 1.42
C LEU A 292 28.86 -6.32 2.77
N MET A 293 27.74 -6.84 3.26
CA MET A 293 27.15 -6.44 4.54
C MET A 293 27.41 -7.48 5.63
N LYS A 294 27.65 -7.02 6.85
CA LYS A 294 27.84 -7.87 8.03
C LYS A 294 26.57 -7.98 8.85
N ILE A 295 26.29 -9.16 9.40
CA ILE A 295 25.17 -9.36 10.31
C ILE A 295 25.58 -8.94 11.72
N GLN A 296 24.75 -8.15 12.39
CA GLN A 296 24.90 -7.76 13.78
C GLN A 296 23.58 -8.02 14.52
N LYS A 297 23.66 -8.59 15.73
CA LYS A 297 22.50 -8.89 16.57
C LYS A 297 22.51 -7.98 17.78
N PHE A 298 21.32 -7.62 18.24
CA PHE A 298 21.12 -6.73 19.38
C PHE A 298 20.05 -7.30 20.30
N ALA A 299 20.33 -7.29 21.60
CA ALA A 299 19.37 -7.65 22.63
C ALA A 299 18.34 -6.53 22.86
N PRO A 300 17.17 -6.81 23.48
CA PRO A 300 16.24 -5.77 23.88
C PRO A 300 16.95 -4.71 24.74
N ARG A 301 16.66 -3.44 24.47
CA ARG A 301 17.26 -2.23 25.08
C ARG A 301 18.73 -1.98 24.74
N GLU A 302 19.34 -2.77 23.86
CA GLU A 302 20.69 -2.50 23.39
C GLU A 302 20.70 -1.34 22.38
N THR A 303 21.71 -0.48 22.48
CA THR A 303 21.89 0.65 21.56
C THR A 303 22.42 0.15 20.22
N ILE A 304 21.65 0.38 19.15
CA ILE A 304 22.05 0.08 17.77
C ILE A 304 22.93 1.23 17.23
N LEU A 305 22.51 2.47 17.45
CA LEU A 305 23.24 3.69 17.11
C LEU A 305 23.22 4.64 18.29
N ALA A 306 24.38 5.16 18.71
CA ALA A 306 24.46 6.19 19.75
C ALA A 306 24.48 7.58 19.12
N ALA A 307 23.69 8.52 19.66
CA ALA A 307 23.75 9.92 19.23
C ALA A 307 25.15 10.50 19.49
N GLY A 308 25.66 11.30 18.55
CA GLY A 308 27.00 11.87 18.61
C GLY A 308 28.15 10.92 18.25
N ASP A 309 27.88 9.63 18.01
CA ASP A 309 28.93 8.66 17.65
C ASP A 309 29.54 8.93 16.27
N GLU A 310 30.80 8.54 16.11
CA GLU A 310 31.61 8.66 14.90
C GLU A 310 31.50 7.46 13.94
N ASP A 311 30.76 6.41 14.31
CA ASP A 311 30.44 5.33 13.36
C ASP A 311 29.66 5.89 12.15
N ARG A 312 30.06 5.47 10.94
CA ARG A 312 29.47 5.86 9.65
C ARG A 312 28.90 4.68 8.89
N ARG A 313 28.67 3.54 9.55
CA ARG A 313 27.99 2.40 8.94
C ARG A 313 26.52 2.69 8.67
N LEU A 314 26.01 2.18 7.57
CA LEU A 314 24.59 2.07 7.31
C LEU A 314 24.07 0.79 7.96
N PHE A 315 22.88 0.83 8.57
CA PHE A 315 22.25 -0.33 9.20
C PHE A 315 20.90 -0.59 8.54
N LEU A 316 20.68 -1.82 8.10
CA LEU A 316 19.41 -2.30 7.59
C LEU A 316 18.82 -3.25 8.61
N LEU A 317 17.71 -2.88 9.24
CA LEU A 317 17.04 -3.73 10.22
C LEU A 317 16.35 -4.89 9.49
N VAL A 318 16.88 -6.10 9.63
CA VAL A 318 16.35 -7.29 8.95
C VAL A 318 15.49 -8.16 9.87
N GLU A 319 15.44 -7.88 11.16
CA GLU A 319 14.52 -8.51 12.13
C GLU A 319 14.41 -7.62 13.37
N GLY A 320 13.26 -7.62 14.05
CA GLY A 320 13.01 -6.87 15.27
C GLY A 320 12.43 -5.47 15.04
N ARG A 321 12.32 -4.70 16.14
CA ARG A 321 11.80 -3.33 16.20
C ARG A 321 12.75 -2.47 17.02
N ALA A 322 12.95 -1.23 16.61
CA ALA A 322 13.80 -0.28 17.31
C ALA A 322 13.13 1.08 17.45
N GLU A 323 13.49 1.85 18.46
CA GLU A 323 13.03 3.22 18.64
C GLU A 323 14.14 4.22 18.29
N VAL A 324 13.75 5.35 17.71
CA VAL A 324 14.61 6.51 17.47
C VAL A 324 14.28 7.59 18.48
N THR A 325 15.29 8.07 19.21
CA THR A 325 15.14 9.11 20.23
C THR A 325 16.18 10.20 20.06
N ILE A 326 15.80 11.44 20.37
CA ILE A 326 16.71 12.58 20.54
C ILE A 326 16.62 13.11 21.97
N GLU A 327 17.70 13.73 22.43
CA GLU A 327 17.71 14.48 23.68
C GLU A 327 17.34 15.93 23.42
N ARG A 328 16.42 16.48 24.23
CA ARG A 328 15.99 17.87 24.18
C ARG A 328 16.90 18.74 25.04
N SER A 329 16.82 20.06 24.85
CA SER A 329 17.59 21.04 25.61
C SER A 329 17.31 21.01 27.13
N ASP A 330 16.16 20.48 27.55
CA ASP A 330 15.78 20.28 28.94
C ASP A 330 16.26 18.93 29.53
N GLY A 331 17.02 18.14 28.76
CA GLY A 331 17.51 16.81 29.15
C GLY A 331 16.48 15.68 29.03
N SER A 332 15.25 15.98 28.57
CA SER A 332 14.24 14.94 28.31
C SER A 332 14.52 14.22 26.98
N ARG A 333 14.09 12.95 26.88
CA ARG A 333 14.16 12.19 25.63
C ARG A 333 12.83 12.27 24.88
N GLN A 334 12.90 12.63 23.61
CA GLN A 334 11.77 12.58 22.69
C GLN A 334 11.93 11.40 21.74
N GLN A 335 10.91 10.54 21.69
CA GLN A 335 10.80 9.52 20.65
C GLN A 335 10.36 10.18 19.34
N LEU A 336 11.12 9.97 18.26
CA LEU A 336 10.83 10.48 16.92
C LEU A 336 10.12 9.44 16.06
N ALA A 337 10.47 8.16 16.21
CA ALA A 337 9.89 7.09 15.41
C ALA A 337 10.09 5.72 16.06
N ILE A 338 9.22 4.78 15.67
CA ILE A 338 9.46 3.35 15.80
C ILE A 338 9.81 2.80 14.42
N LEU A 339 10.90 2.04 14.36
CA LEU A 339 11.44 1.39 13.18
C LEU A 339 11.00 -0.07 13.18
N GLU A 340 10.50 -0.52 12.04
CA GLU A 340 10.14 -1.91 11.80
C GLU A 340 11.21 -2.60 10.95
N GLN A 341 11.12 -3.92 10.85
CA GLN A 341 11.91 -4.70 9.92
C GLN A 341 11.76 -4.17 8.49
N GLY A 342 12.89 -4.01 7.78
CA GLY A 342 12.95 -3.46 6.41
C GLY A 342 13.44 -2.00 6.37
N THR A 343 13.53 -1.34 7.51
CA THR A 343 13.98 0.06 7.60
C THR A 343 15.51 0.18 7.62
N VAL A 344 16.04 1.20 6.92
CA VAL A 344 17.45 1.60 6.96
C VAL A 344 17.68 2.76 7.92
N VAL A 345 18.73 2.71 8.72
CA VAL A 345 19.14 3.77 9.64
C VAL A 345 20.63 4.07 9.59
N GLY A 346 20.96 5.28 10.05
CA GLY A 346 22.33 5.76 10.04
C GLY A 346 22.76 6.36 8.70
N GLU A 347 21.79 6.65 7.84
CA GLU A 347 21.96 7.10 6.48
C GLU A 347 22.53 8.51 6.37
N GLN A 348 22.15 9.42 7.28
CA GLN A 348 22.66 10.80 7.29
C GLN A 348 24.18 10.79 7.48
N ALA A 349 24.65 10.21 8.59
CA ALA A 349 26.07 10.08 8.89
C ALA A 349 26.82 9.25 7.82
N PHE A 350 26.19 8.25 7.23
CA PHE A 350 26.78 7.50 6.12
C PHE A 350 27.03 8.38 4.88
N LEU A 351 26.18 9.37 4.59
CA LEU A 351 26.33 10.26 3.45
C LEU A 351 27.25 11.46 3.72
N ASP A 352 27.03 12.19 4.82
CA ASP A 352 27.66 13.48 5.08
C ASP A 352 28.94 13.38 5.94
N GLY A 353 29.17 12.23 6.59
CA GLY A 353 30.31 12.02 7.48
C GLY A 353 30.19 12.70 8.85
N LEU A 354 29.07 13.36 9.16
CA LEU A 354 28.82 14.02 10.44
C LEU A 354 28.44 13.00 11.54
N PRO A 355 28.58 13.37 12.83
CA PRO A 355 28.15 12.53 13.95
C PRO A 355 26.67 12.11 13.85
N ARG A 356 26.31 10.98 14.47
CA ARG A 356 24.92 10.50 14.48
C ARG A 356 23.97 11.55 15.08
N SER A 357 22.90 11.86 14.36
CA SER A 357 21.90 12.88 14.73
C SER A 357 20.93 12.42 15.82
N ALA A 358 20.75 11.10 15.99
CA ALA A 358 19.81 10.52 16.95
C ALA A 358 20.31 9.18 17.50
N GLN A 359 19.75 8.78 18.64
CA GLN A 359 19.97 7.48 19.24
C GLN A 359 18.94 6.48 18.71
N VAL A 360 19.39 5.25 18.40
CA VAL A 360 18.54 4.13 18.01
C VAL A 360 18.73 2.99 19.00
N THR A 361 17.64 2.55 19.64
CA THR A 361 17.67 1.51 20.68
C THR A 361 16.73 0.38 20.30
N ALA A 362 17.18 -0.87 20.46
CA ALA A 362 16.36 -2.04 20.19
C ALA A 362 15.20 -2.15 21.20
N LEU A 363 13.97 -2.33 20.72
CA LEU A 363 12.81 -2.57 21.58
C LEU A 363 12.63 -4.05 21.93
N ASN A 364 13.03 -4.93 21.03
CA ASN A 364 13.08 -6.38 21.20
C ASN A 364 14.39 -6.94 20.60
N GLU A 365 14.51 -8.26 20.45
CA GLU A 365 15.66 -8.85 19.76
C GLU A 365 15.69 -8.37 18.30
N CYS A 366 16.80 -7.73 17.91
CA CYS A 366 16.98 -7.16 16.59
C CYS A 366 18.15 -7.82 15.87
N VAL A 367 18.01 -7.97 14.55
CA VAL A 367 19.10 -8.33 13.65
C VAL A 367 19.21 -7.24 12.60
N ALA A 368 20.40 -6.68 12.43
CA ALA A 368 20.69 -5.73 11.38
C ALA A 368 21.80 -6.24 10.46
N ARG A 369 21.75 -5.79 9.20
CA ARG A 369 22.88 -5.87 8.27
C ARG A 369 23.56 -4.52 8.19
N THR A 370 24.89 -4.50 8.34
CA THR A 370 25.68 -3.27 8.36
C THR A 370 26.53 -3.15 7.11
N LEU A 371 26.48 -2.01 6.43
CA LEU A 371 27.37 -1.66 5.32
C LEU A 371 28.35 -0.58 5.78
N SER A 372 29.66 -0.86 5.72
CA SER A 372 30.67 0.13 6.05
C SER A 372 31.01 1.03 4.87
N GLN A 373 31.59 2.19 5.14
CA GLN A 373 32.13 3.07 4.10
C GLN A 373 33.18 2.36 3.22
N LYS A 374 33.96 1.45 3.80
CA LYS A 374 34.94 0.65 3.05
C LYS A 374 34.22 -0.33 2.12
N ASP A 375 33.24 -1.05 2.62
CA ASP A 375 32.48 -2.04 1.83
C ASP A 375 31.64 -1.36 0.74
N PHE A 376 31.12 -0.15 1.00
CA PHE A 376 30.44 0.66 0.00
C PHE A 376 31.40 1.17 -1.10
N ARG A 377 32.64 1.55 -0.77
CA ARG A 377 33.65 1.85 -1.79
C ARG A 377 33.95 0.64 -2.66
N THR A 378 33.99 -0.56 -2.08
CA THR A 378 34.12 -1.82 -2.83
C THR A 378 32.90 -2.04 -3.73
N LEU A 379 31.68 -1.80 -3.24
CA LEU A 379 30.46 -1.86 -4.06
C LEU A 379 30.53 -0.90 -5.25
N LYS A 380 30.92 0.35 -5.02
CA LYS A 380 31.07 1.38 -6.07
C LYS A 380 32.07 0.97 -7.15
N GLN A 381 33.12 0.24 -6.81
CA GLN A 381 34.10 -0.27 -7.76
C GLN A 381 33.61 -1.50 -8.53
N GLN A 382 32.87 -2.39 -7.87
CA GLN A 382 32.42 -3.66 -8.44
C GLN A 382 31.11 -3.54 -9.23
N SER A 383 30.22 -2.63 -8.83
CA SER A 383 28.90 -2.43 -9.43
C SER A 383 28.46 -0.97 -9.22
N PRO A 384 28.96 -0.03 -10.05
CA PRO A 384 28.62 1.39 -9.96
C PRO A 384 27.12 1.68 -10.01
N GLU A 385 26.38 0.93 -10.82
CA GLU A 385 24.94 1.09 -11.01
C GLU A 385 24.17 0.79 -9.72
N LEU A 386 24.51 -0.32 -9.04
CA LEU A 386 23.95 -0.68 -7.74
C LEU A 386 24.36 0.33 -6.65
N ALA A 387 25.57 0.89 -6.72
CA ALA A 387 25.96 1.94 -5.78
C ALA A 387 25.13 3.23 -5.99
N ILE A 388 24.76 3.57 -7.23
CA ILE A 388 23.86 4.67 -7.54
C ILE A 388 22.46 4.39 -7.00
N GLU A 389 21.93 3.18 -7.19
CA GLU A 389 20.63 2.77 -6.65
C GLU A 389 20.60 2.87 -5.12
N VAL A 390 21.63 2.37 -4.43
CA VAL A 390 21.79 2.51 -2.97
C VAL A 390 21.74 3.98 -2.54
N LEU A 391 22.48 4.86 -3.23
CA LEU A 391 22.50 6.29 -2.88
C LEU A 391 21.17 6.98 -3.17
N ALA A 392 20.54 6.68 -4.30
CA ALA A 392 19.23 7.22 -4.66
C ALA A 392 18.19 6.86 -3.61
N ASP A 393 18.21 5.62 -3.14
CA ASP A 393 17.24 5.10 -2.20
C ASP A 393 17.48 5.58 -0.75
N ILE A 394 18.74 5.76 -0.36
CA ILE A 394 19.09 6.54 0.84
C ILE A 394 18.52 7.97 0.73
N GLY A 395 18.71 8.62 -0.42
CA GLY A 395 18.22 9.99 -0.67
C GLY A 395 16.70 10.10 -0.53
N LYS A 396 15.96 9.12 -1.05
CA LYS A 396 14.51 9.00 -0.85
C LYS A 396 14.16 8.84 0.63
N THR A 397 14.84 7.93 1.33
CA THR A 397 14.63 7.68 2.77
C THR A 397 14.78 8.95 3.59
N ILE A 398 15.87 9.71 3.38
CA ILE A 398 16.10 10.99 4.07
C ILE A 398 15.02 12.01 3.73
N SER A 399 14.64 12.11 2.46
CA SER A 399 13.64 13.05 1.99
C SER A 399 12.27 12.79 2.63
N LEU A 400 11.86 11.52 2.71
CA LEU A 400 10.61 11.10 3.36
C LEU A 400 10.62 11.42 4.86
N ARG A 401 11.73 11.11 5.56
CA ARG A 401 11.89 11.43 6.98
C ARG A 401 11.88 12.92 7.27
N SER A 402 12.55 13.71 6.44
CA SER A 402 12.56 15.17 6.54
C SER A 402 11.16 15.77 6.37
N ARG A 403 10.41 15.31 5.36
CA ARG A 403 9.01 15.73 5.16
C ARG A 403 8.13 15.41 6.37
N ARG A 404 8.26 14.22 6.95
CA ARG A 404 7.53 13.80 8.15
C ARG A 404 7.85 14.66 9.37
N LEU A 405 9.11 15.00 9.60
CA LEU A 405 9.49 15.87 10.71
C LEU A 405 8.93 17.30 10.52
N LEU A 406 8.96 17.82 9.30
CA LEU A 406 8.42 19.15 9.00
C LEU A 406 6.90 19.24 9.15
N SER A 407 6.15 18.19 8.80
CA SER A 407 4.70 18.16 9.01
C SER A 407 4.32 18.11 10.50
N GLU A 408 5.12 17.45 11.33
CA GLU A 408 4.92 17.42 12.79
C GLU A 408 5.19 18.78 13.44
N VAL A 409 6.18 19.55 12.96
CA VAL A 409 6.49 20.90 13.49
C VAL A 409 5.39 21.92 13.17
N GLN A 410 4.75 21.82 12.00
CA GLN A 410 3.64 22.71 11.61
C GLN A 410 2.36 22.50 12.42
N TYR A 411 2.25 21.39 13.17
CA TYR A 411 1.08 21.10 14.02
C TYR A 411 1.18 21.70 15.44
N PHE A 412 2.37 22.17 15.83
CA PHE A 412 2.66 22.74 17.15
C PHE A 412 2.94 24.26 17.13
N ALA A 413 2.80 24.91 15.97
CA ALA A 413 2.88 26.36 15.79
C ALA A 413 1.54 26.88 15.27
#